data_AF-A0A8K0V1J5-F1
#
_entry.id   AF-A0A8K0V1J5-F1
#
_cell.length_a   1.000
_cell.length_b   1.000
_cell.length_c   1.000
_cell.angle_alpha   90.00
_cell.angle_beta   90.00
_cell.angle_gamma   90.00
#
_symmetry.space_group_name_H-M   'P 1'
#
loop_
_entity.id
_entity.type
_entity.pdbx_description
1 polymer ?
#
loop_
_entity_poly.entity_id
_entity_poly.type
_entity_poly.pdbx_seq_one_letter_code
_entity_poly.pdbx_strand_id
1 'polypeptide(L)'
;MASENKDPTRVAAGLKATIHNPNVSEDAKERAAERLERMGQSQETTHATHATTQADSGESNRVLGGYKATLSNPNTSEQAKAHAREILEAAGYTFERSSDVSEDEHQTRVLAGYKAALHNPRVSQEAKDHAKEYLREHNAL
;
A
#
# COMPACT_ATOMS: atom_id res chain seq x y z
N MET A 1 1.24 28.87 -24.15
CA MET A 1 0.06 28.55 -23.31
C MET A 1 0.36 27.23 -22.59
N ALA A 2 0.50 27.23 -21.25
CA ALA A 2 1.10 26.11 -20.49
C ALA A 2 0.17 25.60 -19.38
N SER A 3 -1.05 25.21 -19.74
CA SER A 3 -2.07 24.79 -18.78
C SER A 3 -2.89 23.62 -19.31
N GLU A 4 -2.31 22.40 -19.40
CA GLU A 4 -3.11 21.24 -19.83
C GLU A 4 -2.60 19.86 -19.40
N ASN A 5 -1.92 19.69 -18.25
CA ASN A 5 -1.71 18.34 -17.67
C ASN A 5 -1.18 18.35 -16.22
N LYS A 6 -1.80 19.10 -15.30
CA LYS A 6 -1.36 19.11 -13.89
C LYS A 6 -2.41 18.41 -13.05
N ASP A 7 -1.98 17.38 -12.32
CA ASP A 7 -2.83 16.67 -11.37
C ASP A 7 -3.43 17.69 -10.38
N PRO A 8 -4.77 17.81 -10.29
CA PRO A 8 -5.42 18.80 -9.44
C PRO A 8 -5.06 18.62 -7.97
N THR A 9 -4.80 17.38 -7.54
CA THR A 9 -4.33 17.03 -6.19
C THR A 9 -2.94 17.60 -5.90
N ARG A 10 -2.01 17.55 -6.87
CA ARG A 10 -0.66 18.13 -6.72
C ARG A 10 -0.71 19.65 -6.72
N VAL A 11 -1.59 20.26 -7.52
CA VAL A 11 -1.77 21.71 -7.53
C VAL A 11 -2.33 22.18 -6.18
N ALA A 12 -3.34 21.50 -5.64
CA ALA A 12 -3.90 21.79 -4.32
C ALA A 12 -2.84 21.66 -3.20
N ALA A 13 -2.02 20.62 -3.25
CA ALA A 13 -0.92 20.44 -2.30
C ALA A 13 0.12 21.59 -2.38
N GLY A 14 0.46 22.03 -3.60
CA GLY A 14 1.35 23.17 -3.80
C GLY A 14 0.80 24.48 -3.24
N LEU A 15 -0.49 24.76 -3.48
CA LEU A 15 -1.17 25.95 -2.92
C LEU A 15 -1.21 25.91 -1.39
N LYS A 16 -1.48 24.75 -0.80
CA LYS A 16 -1.44 24.55 0.65
C LYS A 16 -0.04 24.81 1.22
N ALA A 17 1.00 24.35 0.53
CA ALA A 17 2.37 24.64 0.92
C ALA A 17 2.69 26.15 0.87
N THR A 18 2.17 26.88 -0.12
CA THR A 18 2.30 28.34 -0.20
C THR A 18 1.65 29.03 1.00
N ILE A 19 0.43 28.64 1.40
CA ILE A 19 -0.29 29.22 2.54
C ILE A 19 0.52 29.10 3.84
N HIS A 20 1.19 27.97 4.06
CA HIS A 20 1.97 27.71 5.28
C HIS A 20 3.42 28.19 5.23
N ASN A 21 3.90 28.69 4.08
CA ASN A 21 5.29 29.12 3.95
C ASN A 21 5.48 30.49 4.61
N PRO A 22 6.36 30.65 5.62
CA PRO A 22 6.62 31.94 6.25
C PRO A 22 7.37 32.93 5.34
N ASN A 23 8.00 32.45 4.27
CA ASN A 23 8.82 33.26 3.36
C ASN A 23 8.05 33.80 2.13
N VAL A 24 6.73 33.64 2.10
CA VAL A 24 5.89 34.22 1.04
C VAL A 24 5.08 35.39 1.59
N SER A 25 4.70 36.32 0.72
CA SER A 25 3.88 37.47 1.10
C SER A 25 2.45 37.06 1.48
N GLU A 26 1.80 37.86 2.32
CA GLU A 26 0.40 37.64 2.70
C GLU A 26 -0.53 37.68 1.48
N ASP A 27 -0.30 38.61 0.54
CA ASP A 27 -0.99 38.65 -0.77
C ASP A 27 -0.88 37.32 -1.54
N ALA A 28 0.27 36.65 -1.49
CA ALA A 28 0.48 35.38 -2.17
C ALA A 28 -0.25 34.23 -1.45
N LYS A 29 -0.34 34.27 -0.12
CA LYS A 29 -1.10 33.29 0.68
C LYS A 29 -2.60 33.44 0.42
N GLU A 30 -3.11 34.66 0.38
CA GLU A 30 -4.52 34.95 0.13
C GLU A 30 -4.95 34.46 -1.28
N ARG A 31 -4.15 34.77 -2.30
CA ARG A 31 -4.39 34.26 -3.66
C ARG A 31 -4.30 32.73 -3.74
N ALA A 32 -3.39 32.12 -2.98
CA ALA A 32 -3.28 30.67 -2.91
C ALA A 32 -4.50 30.04 -2.24
N ALA A 33 -5.03 30.66 -1.17
CA ALA A 33 -6.25 30.26 -0.48
C ALA A 33 -7.48 30.37 -1.40
N GLU A 34 -7.68 31.52 -2.06
CA GLU A 34 -8.81 31.72 -2.97
C GLU A 34 -8.78 30.70 -4.13
N ARG A 35 -7.58 30.44 -4.68
CA ARG A 35 -7.43 29.43 -5.74
C ARG A 35 -7.70 28.02 -5.24
N LEU A 36 -7.29 27.70 -4.02
CA LEU A 36 -7.55 26.40 -3.39
C LEU A 36 -9.06 26.21 -3.12
N GLU A 37 -9.77 27.24 -2.65
CA GLU A 37 -11.22 27.22 -2.47
C GLU A 37 -11.97 27.09 -3.78
N ARG A 38 -11.60 27.85 -4.82
CA ARG A 38 -12.17 27.72 -6.17
C ARG A 38 -11.99 26.32 -6.74
N MET A 39 -10.83 25.70 -6.49
CA MET A 39 -10.58 24.30 -6.86
C MET A 39 -11.42 23.33 -6.02
N GLY A 40 -11.56 23.56 -4.70
CA GLY A 40 -12.38 22.75 -3.81
C GLY A 40 -13.88 22.77 -4.16
N GLN A 41 -14.44 23.94 -4.47
CA GLN A 41 -15.84 24.09 -4.93
C GLN A 41 -16.10 23.36 -6.27
N SER A 42 -15.07 23.29 -7.13
CA SER A 42 -15.15 22.53 -8.39
C SER A 42 -15.07 21.00 -8.16
N GLN A 43 -14.56 20.55 -7.01
CA GLN A 43 -14.46 19.13 -6.66
C GLN A 43 -15.70 18.59 -5.91
N GLU A 44 -16.59 19.44 -5.39
CA GLU A 44 -17.86 19.01 -4.79
C GLU A 44 -18.80 18.31 -5.79
N THR A 45 -18.58 18.46 -7.11
CA THR A 45 -19.40 17.80 -8.15
C THR A 45 -18.72 16.61 -8.84
N THR A 46 -17.48 16.26 -8.48
CA THR A 46 -16.71 15.19 -9.17
C THR A 46 -16.12 14.13 -8.23
N HIS A 47 -16.42 14.20 -6.93
CA HIS A 47 -16.09 13.14 -5.97
C HIS A 47 -17.15 12.03 -5.86
N ALA A 48 -18.05 11.91 -6.83
CA ALA A 48 -19.04 10.83 -6.87
C ALA A 48 -18.61 9.61 -7.72
N THR A 49 -17.50 9.65 -8.47
CA THR A 49 -17.27 8.63 -9.52
C THR A 49 -15.96 7.85 -9.48
N HIS A 50 -15.00 8.12 -8.58
CA HIS A 50 -13.80 7.25 -8.47
C HIS A 50 -13.19 7.10 -7.05
N ALA A 51 -13.91 7.45 -5.98
CA ALA A 51 -13.42 7.28 -4.59
C ALA A 51 -14.37 6.48 -3.67
N THR A 52 -15.37 5.78 -4.22
CA THR A 52 -16.49 5.23 -3.42
C THR A 52 -16.53 3.69 -3.32
N THR A 53 -15.44 2.97 -3.61
CA THR A 53 -15.45 1.50 -3.40
C THR A 53 -14.26 0.89 -2.68
N GLN A 54 -13.32 1.68 -2.13
CA GLN A 54 -12.13 1.09 -1.48
C GLN A 54 -11.41 1.98 -0.45
N ALA A 55 -11.98 3.09 -0.01
CA ALA A 55 -11.32 3.99 0.94
C ALA A 55 -11.31 3.43 2.38
N ASP A 56 -12.42 2.85 2.83
CA ASP A 56 -12.55 2.30 4.19
C ASP A 56 -11.66 1.07 4.42
N SER A 57 -11.64 0.15 3.45
CA SER A 57 -10.78 -1.05 3.52
C SER A 57 -9.31 -0.73 3.22
N GLY A 58 -9.01 0.26 2.39
CA GLY A 58 -7.64 0.63 2.02
C GLY A 58 -6.86 1.27 3.17
N GLU A 59 -7.53 2.12 3.95
CA GLU A 59 -6.94 2.74 5.14
C GLU A 59 -6.70 1.70 6.23
N SER A 60 -7.67 0.81 6.47
CA SER A 60 -7.52 -0.32 7.38
C SER A 60 -6.34 -1.24 7.01
N ASN A 61 -6.23 -1.65 5.75
CA ASN A 61 -5.09 -2.47 5.29
C ASN A 61 -3.73 -1.77 5.45
N ARG A 62 -3.68 -0.45 5.21
CA ARG A 62 -2.46 0.34 5.37
C ARG A 62 -2.03 0.43 6.83
N VAL A 63 -2.99 0.64 7.73
CA VAL A 63 -2.78 0.70 9.17
C VAL A 63 -2.32 -0.65 9.71
N LEU A 64 -3.00 -1.74 9.35
CA LEU A 64 -2.61 -3.10 9.71
C LEU A 64 -1.21 -3.46 9.17
N GLY A 65 -0.90 -3.05 7.95
CA GLY A 65 0.45 -3.18 7.39
C GLY A 65 1.52 -2.45 8.21
N GLY A 66 1.18 -1.27 8.74
CA GLY A 66 2.05 -0.51 9.65
C GLY A 66 2.34 -1.26 10.94
N TYR A 67 1.31 -1.81 11.60
CA TYR A 67 1.48 -2.62 12.81
C TYR A 67 2.31 -3.88 12.54
N LYS A 68 2.14 -4.51 11.37
CA LYS A 68 2.99 -5.64 10.96
C LYS A 68 4.46 -5.22 10.82
N ALA A 69 4.72 -4.06 10.25
CA ALA A 69 6.09 -3.51 10.16
C ALA A 69 6.69 -3.22 11.55
N THR A 70 5.87 -2.75 12.50
CA THR A 70 6.29 -2.59 13.90
C THR A 70 6.79 -3.91 14.48
N LEU A 71 6.10 -5.04 14.25
CA LEU A 71 6.53 -6.35 14.77
C LEU A 71 7.88 -6.82 14.19
N SER A 72 8.15 -6.52 12.93
CA SER A 72 9.39 -6.94 12.27
C SER A 72 10.57 -5.99 12.48
N ASN A 73 10.33 -4.76 12.92
CA ASN A 73 11.39 -3.78 13.09
C ASN A 73 12.18 -4.06 14.40
N PRO A 74 13.48 -4.40 14.32
CA PRO A 74 14.29 -4.70 15.51
C PRO A 74 14.47 -3.49 16.44
N ASN A 75 14.31 -2.27 15.93
CA ASN A 75 14.47 -1.03 16.69
C ASN A 75 13.18 -0.56 17.40
N THR A 76 12.12 -1.35 17.37
CA THR A 76 10.88 -1.02 18.08
C THR A 76 10.88 -1.62 19.48
N SER A 77 10.26 -0.92 20.43
CA SER A 77 10.16 -1.39 21.80
C SER A 77 9.22 -2.59 21.91
N GLU A 78 9.46 -3.43 22.92
CA GLU A 78 8.61 -4.60 23.18
C GLU A 78 7.17 -4.20 23.51
N GLN A 79 6.97 -3.06 24.18
CA GLN A 79 5.63 -2.51 24.44
C GLN A 79 4.91 -2.12 23.13
N ALA A 80 5.61 -1.49 22.18
CA ALA A 80 5.02 -1.13 20.89
C ALA A 80 4.68 -2.39 20.07
N LYS A 81 5.52 -3.42 20.13
CA LYS A 81 5.24 -4.72 19.50
C LYS A 81 4.04 -5.41 20.15
N ALA A 82 3.93 -5.40 21.47
CA ALA A 82 2.79 -5.99 22.17
C ALA A 82 1.47 -5.35 21.73
N HIS A 83 1.41 -4.02 21.71
CA HIS A 83 0.25 -3.28 21.23
C HIS A 83 -0.04 -3.55 19.73
N ALA A 84 1.00 -3.62 18.90
CA ALA A 84 0.83 -3.97 17.48
C ALA A 84 0.23 -5.37 17.29
N ARG A 85 0.59 -6.35 18.12
CA ARG A 85 -0.02 -7.70 18.10
C ARG A 85 -1.49 -7.65 18.46
N GLU A 86 -1.85 -6.94 19.52
CA GLU A 86 -3.24 -6.82 19.99
C GLU A 86 -4.15 -6.21 18.90
N ILE A 87 -3.71 -5.15 18.23
CA ILE A 87 -4.48 -4.53 17.14
C ILE A 87 -4.63 -5.47 15.95
N LEU A 88 -3.58 -6.22 15.58
CA LEU A 88 -3.64 -7.19 14.49
C LEU A 88 -4.59 -8.36 14.82
N GLU A 89 -4.54 -8.88 16.05
CA GLU A 89 -5.42 -9.95 16.51
C GLU A 89 -6.89 -9.49 16.55
N ALA A 90 -7.16 -8.29 17.07
CA ALA A 90 -8.50 -7.72 17.07
C ALA A 90 -9.07 -7.53 15.65
N ALA A 91 -8.21 -7.28 14.67
CA ALA A 91 -8.57 -7.21 13.26
C ALA A 91 -8.69 -8.59 12.56
N GLY A 92 -8.54 -9.70 13.31
CA GLY A 92 -8.58 -11.06 12.79
C GLY A 92 -7.30 -11.49 12.05
N TYR A 93 -6.22 -10.73 12.18
CA TYR A 93 -4.91 -11.04 11.62
C TYR A 93 -4.04 -11.75 12.66
N THR A 94 -4.10 -13.08 12.69
CA THR A 94 -3.19 -13.88 13.51
C THR A 94 -1.80 -13.90 12.87
N PHE A 95 -0.80 -13.39 13.59
CA PHE A 95 0.60 -13.38 13.16
C PHE A 95 1.22 -14.78 13.13
N GLU A 96 0.71 -15.69 13.96
CA GLU A 96 1.09 -17.09 13.98
C GLU A 96 0.63 -17.75 12.67
N ARG A 97 1.51 -18.52 12.04
CA ARG A 97 1.13 -19.44 10.96
C ARG A 97 0.00 -20.31 11.51
N SER A 98 -1.21 -20.19 10.95
CA SER A 98 -2.33 -21.05 11.36
C SER A 98 -1.84 -22.49 11.35
N SER A 99 -1.77 -23.08 12.55
CA SER A 99 -1.29 -24.44 12.79
C SER A 99 -2.21 -25.49 12.15
N ASP A 100 -3.37 -25.05 11.64
CA ASP A 100 -4.31 -25.87 10.87
C ASP A 100 -3.80 -26.22 9.47
N VAL A 101 -2.82 -25.47 8.92
CA VAL A 101 -2.19 -25.82 7.64
C VAL A 101 -0.97 -26.69 7.92
N SER A 102 -1.12 -27.98 7.64
CA SER A 102 0.00 -28.92 7.69
C SER A 102 1.16 -28.42 6.84
N GLU A 103 2.40 -28.59 7.31
CA GLU A 103 3.61 -28.23 6.54
C GLU A 103 3.60 -28.88 5.15
N ASP A 104 2.96 -30.04 5.02
CA ASP A 104 2.79 -30.78 3.78
C ASP A 104 1.86 -30.07 2.77
N GLU A 105 0.75 -29.49 3.25
CA GLU A 105 -0.15 -28.69 2.42
C GLU A 105 0.49 -27.38 1.97
N HIS A 106 1.26 -26.75 2.87
CA HIS A 106 2.02 -25.57 2.51
C HIS A 106 3.03 -25.89 1.40
N GLN A 107 3.80 -26.97 1.55
CA GLN A 107 4.75 -27.40 0.54
C GLN A 107 4.06 -27.70 -0.79
N THR A 108 2.92 -28.39 -0.75
CA THR A 108 2.10 -28.66 -1.94
C THR A 108 1.68 -27.38 -2.66
N ARG A 109 1.23 -26.36 -1.93
CA ARG A 109 0.85 -25.05 -2.51
C ARG A 109 2.06 -24.31 -3.08
N VAL A 110 3.21 -24.36 -2.40
CA VAL A 110 4.48 -23.78 -2.89
C VAL A 110 4.89 -24.43 -4.21
N LEU A 111 4.92 -25.76 -4.28
CA LEU A 111 5.26 -26.50 -5.50
C LEU A 111 4.27 -26.21 -6.63
N ALA A 112 2.97 -26.13 -6.34
CA ALA A 112 1.96 -25.73 -7.32
C ALA A 112 2.20 -24.31 -7.87
N GLY A 113 2.60 -23.37 -7.01
CA GLY A 113 2.97 -22.00 -7.40
C GLY A 113 4.18 -21.97 -8.34
N TYR A 114 5.23 -22.71 -8.03
CA TYR A 114 6.40 -22.81 -8.90
C TYR A 114 6.07 -23.47 -10.25
N LYS A 115 5.21 -24.50 -10.28
CA LYS A 115 4.69 -25.08 -11.53
C LYS A 115 3.94 -24.05 -12.36
N ALA A 116 3.07 -23.26 -11.74
CA ALA A 116 2.34 -22.19 -12.43
C ALA A 116 3.28 -21.12 -13.00
N ALA A 117 4.36 -20.78 -12.28
CA ALA A 117 5.35 -19.80 -12.74
C ALA A 117 6.05 -20.23 -14.05
N LEU A 118 6.30 -21.52 -14.26
CA LEU A 118 6.90 -22.03 -15.50
C LEU A 118 6.06 -21.72 -16.74
N HIS A 119 4.73 -21.79 -16.60
CA HIS A 119 3.78 -21.59 -17.70
C HIS A 119 3.32 -20.14 -17.85
N ASN A 120 3.58 -19.28 -16.86
CA ASN A 120 3.15 -17.90 -16.91
C ASN A 120 4.02 -17.09 -17.91
N PRO A 121 3.43 -16.45 -18.94
CA PRO A 121 4.17 -15.64 -19.91
C PRO A 121 4.73 -14.34 -19.30
N ARG A 122 4.18 -13.88 -18.17
CA ARG A 122 4.65 -12.67 -17.46
C ARG A 122 5.85 -12.90 -16.56
N VAL A 123 6.27 -14.15 -16.37
CA VAL A 123 7.43 -14.51 -15.54
C VAL A 123 8.68 -14.54 -16.41
N SER A 124 9.77 -13.95 -15.91
CA SER A 124 11.06 -13.90 -16.61
C SER A 124 11.68 -15.29 -16.77
N GLN A 125 12.56 -15.45 -17.76
CA GLN A 125 13.25 -16.71 -18.00
C GLN A 125 14.09 -17.16 -16.79
N GLU A 126 14.81 -16.21 -16.17
CA GLU A 126 15.61 -16.46 -14.97
C GLU A 126 14.76 -16.96 -13.78
N ALA A 127 13.59 -16.35 -13.56
CA ALA A 127 12.65 -16.81 -12.52
C ALA A 127 12.07 -18.20 -12.83
N LYS A 128 11.88 -18.54 -14.11
CA LYS A 128 11.47 -19.89 -14.53
C LYS A 128 12.55 -20.92 -14.31
N ASP A 129 13.81 -20.58 -14.55
CA ASP A 129 14.91 -21.53 -14.34
C ASP A 129 15.12 -21.80 -12.84
N HIS A 130 15.04 -20.77 -12.00
CA HIS A 130 14.99 -20.95 -10.55
C HIS A 130 13.78 -21.80 -10.10
N ALA A 131 12.59 -21.57 -10.69
CA ALA A 131 11.42 -22.39 -10.41
C ALA A 131 11.62 -23.87 -10.78
N LYS A 132 12.32 -24.17 -11.89
CA LYS A 132 12.65 -25.55 -12.26
C LYS A 132 13.61 -26.20 -11.28
N GLU A 133 14.64 -25.47 -10.85
CA GLU A 133 15.62 -25.98 -9.89
C GLU A 133 14.95 -26.33 -8.57
N TYR A 134 14.14 -25.41 -8.03
CA TYR A 134 13.35 -25.64 -6.81
C TYR A 134 12.44 -26.88 -6.94
N LEU A 135 11.75 -27.03 -8.08
CA LEU A 135 10.92 -28.20 -8.32
C LEU A 135 11.72 -29.51 -8.41
N ARG A 136 12.96 -29.49 -8.92
CA ARG A 136 13.82 -30.70 -8.94
C ARG A 136 14.28 -31.09 -7.54
N GLU A 137 14.74 -30.13 -6.74
CA GLU A 137 15.19 -30.39 -5.37
C GLU A 137 14.07 -30.99 -4.53
N HIS A 138 12.84 -30.53 -4.74
CA HIS A 138 11.65 -31.04 -4.07
C HIS A 138 10.96 -32.22 -4.77
N ASN A 139 11.63 -32.86 -5.75
CA ASN A 139 11.13 -34.04 -6.48
C ASN A 139 9.74 -33.85 -7.11
N ALA A 140 9.46 -32.63 -7.57
CA ALA A 140 8.17 -32.21 -8.10
C ALA A 140 8.20 -31.85 -9.59
N LEU A 141 9.33 -32.09 -10.27
CA LEU A 141 9.55 -31.87 -11.72
C LEU A 141 9.30 -33.13 -12.54
#